data_AF-A0A1B6GCY8-F1
#
_entry.id   AF-A0A1B6GCY8-F1
#
_cell.length_a   1.000
_cell.length_b   1.000
_cell.length_c   1.000
_cell.angle_alpha   90.00
_cell.angle_beta   90.00
_cell.angle_gamma   90.00
#
_symmetry.space_group_name_H-M   'P 1'
#
loop_
_entity.id
_entity.type
_entity.pdbx_description
1 polymer ?
#
loop_
_entity_poly.entity_id
_entity_poly.type
_entity_poly.pdbx_seq_one_letter_code
_entity_poly.pdbx_strand_id
1 'polypeptide(L)'
;MEPAVEKLVEADSQETKKIKKMILKNYSSFQIIKVDRVENSFLKAMYLLKKEEYLSRYGKVEEKDLFHVTSAKNVKSIINNNFDWRRVLRGKFGIGTSFSDDAEYANHYANQNIGSSRAFIITKVLVSNQIGGHKNLKIPKNNYDTTTGNGKVYVKFGDNETLPMYVAYYKTREFTTKHKTNLLFDYNNYVDYDYDDGANDDDYYYFDDDYTCDLYDGY
;
A
#
# COMPACT_ATOMS: atom_id res chain seq x y z
N MET A 1 9.16 28.48 15.50
CA MET A 1 8.38 28.23 14.27
C MET A 1 7.50 27.03 14.57
N GLU A 2 6.19 27.21 14.48
CA GLU A 2 5.28 26.06 14.48
C GLU A 2 5.57 25.24 13.21
N PRO A 3 5.77 23.93 13.29
CA PRO A 3 6.02 23.12 12.10
C PRO A 3 4.84 23.27 11.14
N ALA A 4 5.12 23.35 9.84
CA ALA A 4 4.07 23.44 8.83
C ALA A 4 3.14 22.24 8.98
N VAL A 5 1.91 22.49 9.44
CA VAL A 5 0.92 21.44 9.63
C VAL A 5 0.59 20.87 8.25
N GLU A 6 0.90 19.60 8.06
CA GLU A 6 0.55 18.83 6.87
C GLU A 6 -0.98 18.68 6.86
N LYS A 7 -1.59 18.91 5.70
CA LYS A 7 -3.05 19.06 5.62
C LYS A 7 -3.64 18.17 4.55
N LEU A 8 -4.78 17.59 4.89
CA LEU A 8 -5.78 17.17 3.91
C LEU A 8 -6.60 18.39 3.53
N VAL A 9 -6.61 18.72 2.24
CA VAL A 9 -7.44 19.77 1.67
C VAL A 9 -8.45 19.09 0.75
N GLU A 10 -9.70 19.55 0.75
CA GLU A 10 -10.70 19.01 -0.17
C GLU A 10 -10.22 19.14 -1.61
N ALA A 11 -10.24 18.04 -2.35
CA ALA A 11 -9.78 18.03 -3.73
C ALA A 11 -10.77 18.79 -4.62
N ASP A 12 -10.25 19.52 -5.61
CA ASP A 12 -11.14 20.26 -6.50
C ASP A 12 -11.98 19.33 -7.41
N SER A 13 -12.89 19.92 -8.18
CA SER A 13 -13.80 19.15 -9.04
C SER A 13 -13.09 18.34 -10.14
N GLN A 14 -11.95 18.82 -10.65
CA GLN A 14 -11.17 18.14 -11.69
C GLN A 14 -10.36 16.99 -11.07
N GLU A 15 -9.72 17.25 -9.94
CA GLU A 15 -9.00 16.25 -9.15
C GLU A 15 -9.93 15.12 -8.72
N THR A 16 -11.08 15.47 -8.15
CA THR A 16 -12.11 14.50 -7.74
C THR A 16 -12.57 13.64 -8.92
N LYS A 17 -12.83 14.24 -10.09
CA LYS A 17 -13.20 13.49 -11.31
C LYS A 17 -12.09 12.54 -11.76
N LYS A 18 -10.82 13.00 -11.74
CA LYS A 18 -9.66 12.18 -12.09
C LYS A 18 -9.54 10.97 -11.16
N ILE A 19 -9.56 11.19 -9.84
CA ILE A 19 -9.40 10.12 -8.84
C ILE A 19 -10.56 9.13 -8.90
N LYS A 20 -11.81 9.61 -9.03
CA LYS A 20 -12.96 8.72 -9.23
C LYS A 20 -12.81 7.87 -10.50
N LYS A 21 -12.39 8.46 -11.62
CA LYS A 21 -12.15 7.72 -12.88
C LYS A 21 -11.06 6.67 -12.72
N MET A 22 -9.99 6.97 -11.97
CA MET A 22 -8.92 6.02 -11.69
C MET A 22 -9.43 4.83 -10.86
N ILE A 23 -10.12 5.08 -9.75
CA ILE A 23 -10.63 4.02 -8.85
C ILE A 23 -11.68 3.15 -9.55
N LEU A 24 -12.60 3.78 -10.29
CA LEU A 24 -13.73 3.09 -10.90
C LEU A 24 -13.42 2.48 -12.28
N LYS A 25 -12.15 2.48 -12.70
CA LYS A 25 -11.74 2.05 -14.05
C LYS A 25 -12.15 0.60 -14.36
N ASN A 26 -11.88 -0.31 -13.42
CA ASN A 26 -12.13 -1.75 -13.61
C ASN A 26 -13.34 -2.25 -12.81
N TYR A 27 -13.77 -1.49 -11.79
CA TYR A 27 -14.81 -1.92 -10.87
C TYR A 27 -15.67 -0.74 -10.40
N SER A 28 -16.95 -0.74 -10.77
CA SER A 28 -17.85 0.41 -10.60
C SER A 28 -18.64 0.40 -9.28
N SER A 29 -18.42 -0.58 -8.40
CA SER A 29 -19.26 -0.73 -7.19
C SER A 29 -18.77 0.06 -5.97
N PHE A 30 -17.63 0.77 -6.06
CA PHE A 30 -17.17 1.64 -4.99
C PHE A 30 -18.00 2.92 -4.93
N GLN A 31 -18.58 3.20 -3.77
CA GLN A 31 -19.23 4.48 -3.50
C GLN A 31 -18.20 5.43 -2.88
N ILE A 32 -17.59 6.28 -3.72
CA ILE A 32 -16.63 7.30 -3.28
C ILE A 32 -17.38 8.44 -2.57
N ILE A 33 -17.09 8.63 -1.28
CA ILE A 33 -17.75 9.61 -0.41
C ILE A 33 -17.05 10.96 -0.50
N LYS A 34 -15.73 10.97 -0.36
CA LYS A 34 -14.90 12.18 -0.31
C LYS A 34 -13.55 11.90 -0.95
N VAL A 35 -12.98 12.91 -1.60
CA VAL A 35 -11.60 12.90 -2.08
C VAL A 35 -10.90 14.12 -1.50
N ASP A 36 -9.79 13.89 -0.81
CA ASP A 36 -8.91 14.93 -0.29
C ASP A 36 -7.56 14.85 -0.99
N ARG A 37 -6.96 16.01 -1.25
CA ARG A 37 -5.57 16.14 -1.66
C ARG A 37 -4.68 16.21 -0.43
N VAL A 38 -3.54 15.53 -0.50
CA VAL A 38 -2.50 15.57 0.53
C VAL A 38 -1.56 16.72 0.23
N GLU A 39 -1.40 17.63 1.19
CA GLU A 39 -0.40 18.69 1.16
C GLU A 39 0.68 18.44 2.22
N ASN A 40 1.77 17.81 1.78
CA ASN A 40 2.96 17.60 2.59
C ASN A 40 4.21 17.98 1.76
N SER A 41 4.72 19.20 1.96
CA SER A 41 5.90 19.69 1.24
C SER A 41 7.20 18.98 1.65
N PHE A 42 7.27 18.50 2.88
CA PHE A 42 8.44 17.78 3.38
C PHE A 42 8.56 16.41 2.69
N LEU A 43 7.51 15.59 2.71
CA LEU A 43 7.50 14.30 2.00
C LEU A 43 7.72 14.50 0.50
N LYS A 44 7.16 15.55 -0.09
CA LYS A 44 7.41 15.88 -1.50
C LYS A 44 8.88 16.19 -1.78
N ALA A 45 9.56 16.94 -0.91
CA ALA A 45 10.98 17.24 -1.07
C ALA A 45 11.84 15.96 -0.95
N MET A 46 11.55 15.12 0.04
CA MET A 46 12.26 13.84 0.23
C MET A 46 12.03 12.88 -0.94
N TYR A 47 10.82 12.81 -1.46
CA TYR A 47 10.46 12.04 -2.65
C TYR A 47 11.22 12.51 -3.90
N LEU A 48 11.28 13.82 -4.14
CA LEU A 48 12.01 14.37 -5.28
C LEU A 48 13.52 14.10 -5.18
N LEU A 49 14.09 14.19 -3.98
CA LEU A 49 15.49 13.79 -3.76
C LEU A 49 15.71 12.30 -4.05
N LYS A 50 14.79 11.44 -3.59
CA LYS A 50 14.83 9.99 -3.85
C LYS A 50 14.71 9.67 -5.35
N LYS A 51 13.91 10.44 -6.08
CA LYS A 51 13.78 10.33 -7.53
C LYS A 51 15.10 10.64 -8.26
N GLU A 52 15.80 11.71 -7.86
CA GLU A 52 17.13 12.03 -8.43
C GLU A 52 18.18 10.97 -8.07
N GLU A 53 18.13 10.41 -6.85
CA GLU A 53 18.96 9.26 -6.46
C GLU A 53 18.70 8.06 -7.39
N TYR A 54 17.44 7.74 -7.69
CA TYR A 54 17.07 6.66 -8.60
C TYR A 54 17.57 6.89 -10.03
N LEU A 55 17.44 8.12 -10.54
CA LEU A 55 17.97 8.48 -11.86
C LEU A 55 19.48 8.29 -11.91
N SER A 56 20.20 8.73 -10.88
CA SER A 56 21.65 8.55 -10.77
C SER A 56 22.07 7.08 -10.67
N ARG A 57 21.38 6.30 -9.82
CA ARG A 57 21.73 4.89 -9.55
C ARG A 57 21.32 3.93 -10.67
N TYR A 58 20.15 4.13 -11.26
CA TYR A 58 19.55 3.17 -12.21
C TYR A 58 19.50 3.70 -13.65
N GLY A 59 19.80 4.98 -13.87
CA GLY A 59 19.74 5.64 -15.19
C GLY A 59 18.31 5.93 -15.69
N LYS A 60 17.28 5.49 -14.95
CA LYS A 60 15.86 5.68 -15.29
C LYS A 60 15.00 5.58 -14.04
N VAL A 61 13.85 6.25 -14.05
CA VAL A 61 12.79 6.07 -13.05
C VAL A 61 11.43 6.38 -13.67
N GLU A 62 10.46 5.53 -13.40
CA GLU A 62 9.05 5.74 -13.72
C GLU A 62 8.32 6.16 -12.44
N GLU A 63 7.44 7.16 -12.53
CA GLU A 63 6.49 7.49 -11.47
C GLU A 63 5.14 6.85 -11.80
N LYS A 64 4.72 5.87 -11.00
CA LYS A 64 3.39 5.25 -11.13
C LYS A 64 2.42 5.85 -10.11
N ASP A 65 1.20 6.16 -10.54
CA ASP A 65 0.11 6.46 -9.62
C ASP A 65 -0.57 5.13 -9.24
N LEU A 66 -0.37 4.66 -7.99
CA LEU A 66 -0.85 3.37 -7.50
C LEU A 66 -1.77 3.55 -6.28
N PHE A 67 -2.56 2.52 -6.00
CA PHE A 67 -3.47 2.43 -4.86
C PHE A 67 -2.85 1.65 -3.70
N HIS A 68 -3.14 2.12 -2.50
CA HIS A 68 -3.00 1.38 -1.26
C HIS A 68 -4.29 1.53 -0.47
N VAL A 69 -4.85 0.42 0.03
CA VAL A 69 -6.09 0.44 0.82
C VAL A 69 -5.77 0.18 2.27
N THR A 70 -6.22 1.08 3.14
CA THR A 70 -5.99 0.98 4.58
C THR A 70 -7.22 1.46 5.37
N SER A 71 -7.16 1.29 6.70
CA SER A 71 -8.14 1.86 7.62
C SER A 71 -8.12 3.38 7.55
N ALA A 72 -9.29 4.02 7.61
CA ALA A 72 -9.37 5.48 7.70
C ALA A 72 -8.58 6.05 8.89
N LYS A 73 -8.36 5.26 9.96
CA LYS A 73 -7.56 5.64 11.13
C LYS A 73 -6.06 5.82 10.79
N ASN A 74 -5.54 5.02 9.87
CA ASN A 74 -4.13 5.03 9.49
C ASN A 74 -3.76 6.21 8.58
N VAL A 75 -4.76 6.84 7.95
CA VAL A 75 -4.57 7.93 6.99
C VAL A 75 -3.71 9.05 7.57
N LYS A 76 -4.02 9.52 8.78
CA LYS A 76 -3.30 10.65 9.38
C LYS A 76 -1.81 10.35 9.57
N SER A 77 -1.48 9.15 10.06
CA SER A 77 -0.10 8.73 10.25
C SER A 77 0.63 8.61 8.91
N ILE A 78 0.01 7.97 7.90
CA ILE A 78 0.62 7.77 6.59
C ILE A 78 0.86 9.09 5.84
N ILE A 79 -0.07 10.06 5.88
CA ILE A 79 0.13 11.33 5.15
C ILE A 79 1.15 12.26 5.81
N ASN A 80 1.41 12.07 7.11
CA ASN A 80 2.40 12.83 7.86
C ASN A 80 3.79 12.18 7.76
N ASN A 81 3.85 10.86 7.96
CA ASN A 81 5.10 10.13 8.17
C ASN A 81 5.49 9.22 6.97
N ASN A 82 4.66 9.19 5.92
CA ASN A 82 4.73 8.21 4.83
C ASN A 82 4.44 6.77 5.31
N PHE A 83 4.50 5.81 4.38
CA PHE A 83 4.38 4.38 4.68
C PHE A 83 5.64 3.86 5.38
N ASP A 84 5.45 3.05 6.41
CA ASP A 84 6.54 2.41 7.15
C ASP A 84 6.63 0.95 6.73
N TRP A 85 7.47 0.68 5.73
CA TRP A 85 7.68 -0.67 5.20
C TRP A 85 8.20 -1.65 6.28
N ARG A 86 8.83 -1.16 7.36
CA ARG A 86 9.38 -1.98 8.45
C ARG A 86 8.28 -2.55 9.34
N ARG A 87 7.10 -1.92 9.37
CA ARG A 87 5.95 -2.44 10.11
C ARG A 87 5.37 -3.68 9.42
N VAL A 88 5.56 -3.85 8.12
CA VAL A 88 5.06 -5.02 7.38
C VAL A 88 5.82 -6.28 7.84
N LEU A 89 5.12 -7.28 8.39
CA LEU A 89 5.76 -8.57 8.77
C LEU A 89 5.46 -9.70 7.78
N ARG A 90 4.40 -9.57 6.97
CA ARG A 90 3.99 -10.60 6.00
C ARG A 90 3.64 -9.97 4.66
N GLY A 91 4.11 -10.59 3.57
CA GLY A 91 3.72 -10.19 2.23
C GLY A 91 4.04 -11.25 1.18
N LYS A 92 3.09 -11.49 0.28
CA LYS A 92 3.16 -12.53 -0.76
C LYS A 92 4.25 -12.26 -1.81
N PHE A 93 4.54 -11.00 -2.08
CA PHE A 93 5.55 -10.58 -3.07
C PHE A 93 6.74 -9.86 -2.44
N GLY A 94 6.84 -9.90 -1.11
CA GLY A 94 7.89 -9.27 -0.33
C GLY A 94 7.35 -8.60 0.93
N ILE A 95 8.21 -8.49 1.94
CA ILE A 95 7.96 -7.86 3.23
C ILE A 95 8.32 -6.38 3.09
N GLY A 96 7.43 -5.65 2.42
CA GLY A 96 7.52 -4.21 2.22
C GLY A 96 6.13 -3.64 1.93
N THR A 97 6.03 -2.33 1.76
CA THR A 97 4.73 -1.69 1.49
C THR A 97 4.23 -2.07 0.10
N SER A 98 3.04 -2.67 0.05
CA SER A 98 2.42 -3.12 -1.21
C SER A 98 1.48 -2.06 -1.79
N PHE A 99 1.57 -1.88 -3.10
CA PHE A 99 0.74 -1.00 -3.91
C PHE A 99 0.17 -1.76 -5.10
N SER A 100 -0.95 -1.30 -5.65
CA SER A 100 -1.54 -1.89 -6.85
C SER A 100 -2.01 -0.86 -7.86
N ASP A 101 -1.94 -1.18 -9.15
CA ASP A 101 -2.54 -0.38 -10.22
C ASP A 101 -4.03 -0.69 -10.44
N ASP A 102 -4.58 -1.62 -9.66
CA ASP A 102 -5.96 -2.06 -9.71
C ASP A 102 -6.63 -1.85 -8.35
N ALA A 103 -7.62 -0.96 -8.31
CA ALA A 103 -8.32 -0.60 -7.08
C ALA A 103 -9.14 -1.76 -6.48
N GLU A 104 -9.70 -2.64 -7.32
CA GLU A 104 -10.43 -3.82 -6.84
C GLU A 104 -9.47 -4.80 -6.19
N TYR A 105 -8.32 -5.04 -6.84
CA TYR A 105 -7.26 -5.88 -6.29
C TYR A 105 -6.75 -5.33 -4.95
N ALA A 106 -6.43 -4.03 -4.89
CA ALA A 106 -6.01 -3.38 -3.65
C ALA A 106 -7.04 -3.55 -2.52
N ASN A 107 -8.32 -3.35 -2.80
CA ASN A 107 -9.39 -3.49 -1.83
C ASN A 107 -9.62 -4.95 -1.37
N HIS A 108 -9.52 -5.90 -2.30
CA HIS A 108 -9.74 -7.32 -2.03
C HIS A 108 -8.67 -7.89 -1.10
N TYR A 109 -7.41 -7.53 -1.33
CA TYR A 109 -6.25 -8.05 -0.58
C TYR A 109 -5.81 -7.17 0.59
N ALA A 110 -6.35 -5.96 0.75
CA ALA A 110 -6.15 -5.19 1.96
C ALA A 110 -6.79 -5.89 3.18
N ASN A 111 -6.21 -5.64 4.35
CA ASN A 111 -6.65 -6.22 5.62
C ASN A 111 -8.18 -6.12 5.77
N GLN A 112 -8.85 -7.26 5.95
CA GLN A 112 -10.31 -7.34 6.02
C GLN A 112 -10.85 -6.91 7.41
N ASN A 113 -9.99 -6.85 8.43
CA ASN A 113 -10.36 -6.46 9.81
C ASN A 113 -10.55 -4.96 9.98
N ILE A 114 -10.12 -4.13 9.03
CA ILE A 114 -10.30 -2.67 9.09
C ILE A 114 -11.77 -2.24 8.92
N GLY A 115 -12.67 -3.19 8.69
CA GLY A 115 -14.12 -2.97 8.64
C GLY A 115 -14.56 -2.12 7.45
N SER A 116 -15.66 -1.39 7.63
CA SER A 116 -16.27 -0.56 6.57
C SER A 116 -15.67 0.84 6.45
N SER A 117 -14.79 1.23 7.38
CA SER A 117 -14.13 2.54 7.38
C SER A 117 -12.79 2.47 6.66
N ARG A 118 -12.85 2.44 5.32
CA ARG A 118 -11.69 2.23 4.44
C ARG A 118 -11.38 3.49 3.64
N ALA A 119 -10.10 3.65 3.31
CA ALA A 119 -9.62 4.70 2.42
C ALA A 119 -8.69 4.10 1.36
N PHE A 120 -8.86 4.55 0.12
CA PHE A 120 -7.81 4.47 -0.89
C PHE A 120 -6.84 5.61 -0.66
N ILE A 121 -5.55 5.31 -0.50
CA ILE A 121 -4.48 6.29 -0.63
C ILE A 121 -3.91 6.12 -2.04
N ILE A 122 -4.02 7.19 -2.84
CA ILE A 122 -3.47 7.26 -4.19
C ILE A 122 -2.08 7.87 -4.07
N THR A 123 -1.07 7.09 -4.43
CA THR A 123 0.32 7.33 -4.11
C THR A 123 1.15 7.32 -5.39
N LYS A 124 2.04 8.31 -5.53
CA LYS A 124 3.11 8.25 -6.52
C LYS A 124 4.20 7.30 -6.03
N VAL A 125 4.57 6.33 -6.85
CA VAL A 125 5.56 5.30 -6.51
C VAL A 125 6.68 5.32 -7.53
N LEU A 126 7.92 5.44 -7.06
CA LEU A 126 9.11 5.35 -7.89
C LEU A 126 9.41 3.88 -8.23
N VAL A 127 9.53 3.59 -9.52
CA VAL A 127 9.84 2.25 -10.03
C VAL A 127 10.95 2.35 -11.06
N SER A 128 12.05 1.62 -10.87
CA SER A 128 13.14 1.52 -11.85
C SER A 128 13.30 0.07 -12.33
N ASN A 129 14.09 -0.73 -11.63
CA ASN A 129 14.35 -2.13 -11.94
C ASN A 129 13.45 -3.04 -11.10
N GLN A 130 12.71 -3.89 -11.80
CA GLN A 130 11.68 -4.76 -11.22
C GLN A 130 12.09 -6.23 -11.28
N ILE A 131 11.73 -6.99 -10.24
CA ILE A 131 11.92 -8.44 -10.18
C ILE A 131 10.66 -9.14 -9.66
N GLY A 132 10.44 -10.40 -10.03
CA GLY A 132 9.38 -11.21 -9.45
C GLY A 132 9.55 -11.33 -7.92
N GLY A 133 8.51 -10.95 -7.19
CA GLY A 133 8.45 -11.08 -5.74
C GLY A 133 8.09 -12.50 -5.30
N HIS A 134 8.44 -12.83 -4.06
CA HIS A 134 8.03 -14.07 -3.42
C HIS A 134 7.80 -13.85 -1.92
N LYS A 135 7.14 -14.82 -1.29
CA LYS A 135 6.81 -14.76 0.13
C LYS A 135 8.10 -14.63 0.94
N ASN A 136 8.06 -13.78 1.97
CA ASN A 136 9.16 -13.54 2.91
C ASN A 136 10.44 -12.88 2.33
N LEU A 137 10.43 -12.41 1.07
CA LEU A 137 11.53 -11.58 0.54
C LEU A 137 11.60 -10.27 1.33
N LYS A 138 12.67 -10.05 2.10
CA LYS A 138 12.84 -8.83 2.91
C LYS A 138 13.37 -7.65 2.11
N ILE A 139 14.33 -7.90 1.22
CA ILE A 139 14.95 -6.90 0.35
C ILE A 139 15.19 -7.58 -1.01
N PRO A 140 14.89 -6.92 -2.14
CA PRO A 140 15.20 -7.46 -3.46
C PRO A 140 16.71 -7.60 -3.70
N LYS A 141 17.09 -8.39 -4.72
CA LYS A 141 18.50 -8.54 -5.12
C LYS A 141 19.12 -7.19 -5.49
N ASN A 142 20.45 -7.09 -5.38
CA ASN A 142 21.20 -5.92 -5.82
C ASN A 142 20.76 -5.47 -7.22
N ASN A 143 20.62 -4.17 -7.40
CA ASN A 143 20.12 -3.47 -8.60
C ASN A 143 18.60 -3.49 -8.84
N TYR A 144 17.78 -4.13 -7.99
CA TYR A 144 16.32 -4.04 -8.08
C TYR A 144 15.76 -3.20 -6.94
N ASP A 145 14.82 -2.31 -7.24
CA ASP A 145 14.17 -1.45 -6.25
C ASP A 145 12.73 -1.84 -5.93
N THR A 146 12.11 -2.62 -6.82
CA THR A 146 10.70 -2.99 -6.72
C THR A 146 10.54 -4.48 -6.97
N THR A 147 9.78 -5.16 -6.12
CA THR A 147 9.28 -6.50 -6.46
C THR A 147 7.87 -6.40 -7.02
N THR A 148 7.54 -7.29 -7.94
CA THR A 148 6.25 -7.32 -8.62
C THR A 148 5.56 -8.66 -8.47
N GLY A 149 4.22 -8.68 -8.50
CA GLY A 149 3.44 -9.89 -8.44
C GLY A 149 2.09 -9.79 -9.13
N ASN A 150 1.62 -10.89 -9.72
CA ASN A 150 0.33 -11.01 -10.42
C ASN A 150 0.06 -9.96 -11.51
N GLY A 151 1.10 -9.27 -12.01
CA GLY A 151 0.97 -8.17 -12.96
C GLY A 151 0.22 -6.94 -12.41
N LYS A 152 -0.07 -6.89 -11.10
CA LYS A 152 -0.90 -5.85 -10.47
C LYS A 152 -0.30 -5.28 -9.19
N VAL A 153 0.75 -5.90 -8.64
CA VAL A 153 1.33 -5.53 -7.35
C VAL A 153 2.75 -5.03 -7.53
N TYR A 154 3.07 -3.96 -6.81
CA TYR A 154 4.40 -3.36 -6.70
C TYR A 154 4.72 -3.20 -5.22
N VAL A 155 5.84 -3.75 -4.75
CA VAL A 155 6.26 -3.68 -3.34
C VAL A 155 7.52 -2.82 -3.22
N LYS A 156 7.52 -1.91 -2.26
CA LYS A 156 8.60 -0.97 -1.96
C LYS A 156 9.21 -1.27 -0.58
N PHE A 157 10.52 -1.05 -0.46
CA PHE A 157 11.34 -1.55 0.66
C PHE A 157 12.21 -0.46 1.28
N GLY A 158 11.94 0.80 0.98
CA GLY A 158 12.75 1.91 1.46
C GLY A 158 11.95 3.19 1.66
N ASP A 159 12.56 4.09 2.41
CA ASP A 159 11.96 5.37 2.75
C ASP A 159 11.94 6.30 1.53
N ASN A 160 10.91 7.14 1.48
CA ASN A 160 10.75 8.20 0.48
C ASN A 160 10.61 7.72 -0.98
N GLU A 161 10.41 6.42 -1.21
CA GLU A 161 10.15 5.83 -2.54
C GLU A 161 8.73 6.13 -3.05
N THR A 162 7.90 6.69 -2.17
CA THR A 162 6.47 6.89 -2.32
C THR A 162 6.07 8.30 -1.88
N LEU A 163 5.02 8.84 -2.48
CA LEU A 163 4.43 10.12 -2.10
C LEU A 163 2.91 10.02 -2.14
N PRO A 164 2.23 9.97 -0.98
CA PRO A 164 0.78 10.06 -0.90
C PRO A 164 0.30 11.39 -1.52
N MET A 165 -0.59 11.32 -2.51
CA MET A 165 -1.09 12.49 -3.23
C MET A 165 -2.56 12.78 -2.92
N TYR A 166 -3.37 11.73 -2.79
CA TYR A 166 -4.80 11.85 -2.53
C TYR A 166 -5.30 10.76 -1.60
N VAL A 167 -6.36 11.06 -0.85
CA VAL A 167 -7.09 10.10 -0.03
C VAL A 167 -8.54 10.09 -0.51
N ALA A 168 -9.05 8.92 -0.89
CA ALA A 168 -10.45 8.73 -1.24
C ALA A 168 -11.14 7.81 -0.23
N TYR A 169 -12.05 8.38 0.54
CA TYR A 169 -12.90 7.65 1.48
C TYR A 169 -14.07 7.03 0.71
N TYR A 170 -14.35 5.75 0.97
CA TYR A 170 -15.35 5.02 0.19
C TYR A 170 -16.12 4.00 1.03
N LYS A 171 -17.26 3.57 0.49
CA LYS A 171 -17.98 2.37 0.91
C LYS A 171 -17.96 1.35 -0.20
N THR A 172 -17.82 0.07 0.15
CA THR A 172 -18.14 -1.03 -0.75
C THR A 172 -19.56 -1.51 -0.45
N ARG A 173 -20.31 -1.94 -1.47
CA ARG A 173 -21.48 -2.78 -1.21
C ARG A 173 -20.95 -4.11 -0.65
N GLU A 174 -21.57 -4.61 0.41
CA GLU A 174 -21.11 -5.84 1.08
C GLU A 174 -20.99 -6.99 0.08
N PHE A 175 -19.89 -7.73 0.12
CA PHE A 175 -19.81 -9.02 -0.54
C PHE A 175 -20.79 -9.94 0.19
N THR A 176 -21.85 -10.37 -0.48
CA THR A 176 -22.78 -11.36 0.07
C THR A 176 -22.00 -12.59 0.55
N THR A 177 -22.35 -13.09 1.73
CA THR A 177 -21.69 -14.08 2.60
C THR A 177 -21.19 -15.39 1.96
N LYS A 178 -21.44 -15.61 0.67
CA LYS A 178 -21.11 -16.84 -0.08
C LYS A 178 -19.63 -17.07 -0.38
N HIS A 179 -18.76 -16.08 -0.18
CA HIS A 179 -17.31 -16.21 -0.45
C HIS A 179 -16.44 -16.48 0.78
N LYS A 180 -17.02 -16.61 1.99
CA LYS A 180 -16.25 -16.81 3.23
C LYS A 180 -15.41 -18.10 3.28
N THR A 181 -15.77 -19.14 2.52
CA THR A 181 -15.14 -20.47 2.65
C THR A 181 -13.81 -20.62 1.92
N ASN A 182 -13.52 -19.83 0.87
CA ASN A 182 -12.22 -19.82 0.20
C ASN A 182 -11.25 -18.75 0.75
N LEU A 183 -11.71 -17.89 1.67
CA LEU A 183 -10.93 -16.76 2.19
C LEU A 183 -10.00 -17.12 3.35
N LEU A 184 -10.27 -18.20 4.10
CA LEU A 184 -9.48 -18.59 5.28
C LEU A 184 -8.03 -18.97 4.94
N PHE A 185 -7.75 -19.47 3.73
CA PHE A 185 -6.39 -19.88 3.32
C PHE A 185 -5.52 -18.73 2.82
N ASP A 186 -6.10 -17.67 2.23
CA ASP A 186 -5.36 -16.51 1.71
C ASP A 186 -5.22 -15.38 2.76
N TYR A 187 -6.05 -15.39 3.80
CA TYR A 187 -6.11 -14.40 4.88
C TYR A 187 -4.79 -14.22 5.65
N ASN A 188 -3.95 -15.26 5.72
CA ASN A 188 -2.69 -15.22 6.46
C ASN A 188 -1.50 -14.59 5.71
N ASN A 189 -1.69 -14.14 4.47
CA ASN A 189 -0.58 -13.75 3.58
C ASN A 189 -0.46 -12.24 3.31
N TYR A 190 -1.43 -11.42 3.71
CA TYR A 190 -1.41 -9.97 3.55
C TYR A 190 -1.98 -9.27 4.78
N VAL A 191 -1.11 -8.63 5.56
CA VAL A 191 -1.51 -7.82 6.71
C VAL A 191 -0.82 -6.47 6.61
N ASP A 192 -1.59 -5.43 6.29
CA ASP A 192 -1.21 -4.05 6.56
C ASP A 192 -1.51 -3.74 8.03
N TYR A 193 -0.54 -3.14 8.70
CA TYR A 193 -0.61 -2.84 10.12
C TYR A 193 -1.49 -1.62 10.38
N ASP A 194 -2.04 -1.56 11.60
CA ASP A 194 -2.54 -0.31 12.12
C ASP A 194 -1.35 0.62 12.38
N TYR A 195 -1.39 1.81 11.80
CA TYR A 195 -0.41 2.89 11.92
C TYR A 195 -0.78 3.82 13.11
N ASP A 196 -1.57 3.32 14.05
CA ASP A 196 -1.97 4.05 15.25
C ASP A 196 -0.81 4.03 16.25
N ASP A 197 -0.38 5.22 16.70
CA ASP A 197 0.66 5.42 17.72
C ASP A 197 0.07 5.37 19.15
N GLY A 198 -1.15 4.86 19.30
CA GLY A 198 -1.83 4.66 20.57
C GLY A 198 -1.41 3.37 21.25
N ALA A 199 -0.65 3.49 22.33
CA ALA A 199 -0.26 2.41 23.23
C ALA A 199 -1.39 1.42 23.54
N ASN A 200 -1.21 0.16 23.11
CA ASN A 200 -1.68 -1.05 23.78
C ASN A 200 -0.80 -2.19 23.29
N ASP A 201 0.18 -2.55 24.12
CA ASP A 201 1.27 -3.49 23.84
C ASP A 201 0.87 -4.96 24.07
N ASP A 202 -0.41 -5.32 23.93
CA ASP A 202 -0.96 -6.57 24.48
C ASP A 202 -1.68 -7.51 23.48
N ASP A 203 -1.54 -7.33 22.17
CA ASP A 203 -2.03 -8.34 21.20
C ASP A 203 -0.87 -9.07 20.50
N TYR A 204 -0.09 -9.79 21.33
CA TYR A 204 0.76 -10.88 20.84
C TYR A 204 -0.14 -12.04 20.37
N TYR A 205 -0.49 -12.04 19.10
CA TYR A 205 -1.00 -13.25 18.46
C TYR A 205 0.12 -14.28 18.35
N TYR A 206 0.17 -15.20 19.31
CA TYR A 206 0.82 -16.50 19.15
C TYR A 206 0.24 -17.18 17.90
N PHE A 207 1.10 -17.59 16.97
CA PHE A 207 0.74 -18.53 15.92
C PHE A 207 1.83 -19.57 15.78
N ASP A 208 1.40 -20.82 15.87
CA ASP A 208 2.19 -22.04 15.93
C ASP A 208 3.20 -22.14 14.78
N ASP A 209 4.46 -22.33 15.17
CA ASP A 209 5.56 -22.77 14.31
C ASP A 209 5.35 -24.25 13.97
N ASP A 210 4.48 -24.55 13.01
CA ASP A 210 4.45 -25.90 12.43
C ASP A 210 4.05 -25.83 10.95
N TYR A 211 5.01 -25.47 10.10
CA TYR A 211 5.11 -26.01 8.74
C TYR A 211 6.59 -26.14 8.36
N THR A 212 7.18 -27.27 8.76
CA THR A 212 8.27 -27.87 8.01
C THR A 212 7.75 -28.20 6.62
N CYS A 213 8.18 -27.45 5.60
CA CYS A 213 8.10 -27.94 4.24
C CYS A 213 9.39 -28.69 3.95
N ASP A 214 9.28 -30.01 4.08
CA ASP A 214 10.20 -30.99 3.54
C ASP A 214 10.53 -30.65 2.07
N LEU A 215 11.79 -30.30 1.82
CA LEU A 215 12.35 -30.35 0.48
C LEU A 215 12.83 -31.79 0.27
N TYR A 216 11.96 -32.61 -0.33
CA TYR A 216 12.40 -33.85 -0.98
C TYR A 216 12.87 -33.54 -2.41
N ASP A 217 14.15 -33.87 -2.61
CA ASP A 217 14.93 -34.26 -3.79
C ASP A 217 14.33 -34.23 -5.21
N GLY A 218 15.19 -33.85 -6.17
CA GLY A 218 15.05 -34.31 -7.56
C GLY A 218 15.88 -33.57 -8.61
N TYR A 219 17.16 -33.97 -8.73
CA TYR A 219 18.13 -33.76 -9.84
C TYR A 219 18.84 -32.41 -9.99
#